data_AF-A0A915AGJ5-F1
#
_entry.id   AF-A0A915AGJ5-F1
#
_cell.length_a   1.000
_cell.length_b   1.000
_cell.length_c   1.000
_cell.angle_alpha   90.00
_cell.angle_beta   90.00
_cell.angle_gamma   90.00
#
_symmetry.space_group_name_H-M   'P 1'
#
loop_
_entity.id
_entity.type
_entity.pdbx_description
1 polymer ?
#
loop_
_entity_poly.entity_id
_entity_poly.type
_entity_poly.pdbx_seq_one_letter_code
_entity_poly.pdbx_strand_id
1 'polypeptide(L)'
;MSWMIRMSPLILNRRIFVLAIFNFIMSALNIVLLLGLIALIIQFAVLNLMNTLDYTGENPCIFEYHNWGKCSGKCWNSNRIEDRPKRIRYVNAKTIVNARGRRFEGCPANLRNEFEEIPCNFYKCERNLSSYSWGDECFLNDVSKGKEGGCYRIRNISFDDDDRLQLIRIDTHLTEPCNMTDCSDYW
;
A
#
# COMPACT_ATOMS: atom_id res chain seq x y z
N MET A 1 -55.04 -65.29 -5.00
CA MET A 1 -55.61 -65.12 -3.64
C MET A 1 -55.17 -66.20 -2.62
N SER A 2 -54.06 -66.92 -2.82
CA SER A 2 -53.66 -68.06 -1.95
C SER A 2 -52.49 -67.78 -0.98
N TRP A 3 -51.71 -66.70 -1.21
CA TRP A 3 -50.55 -66.39 -0.35
C TRP A 3 -50.91 -65.66 0.95
N MET A 4 -51.96 -64.82 0.93
CA MET A 4 -52.43 -64.09 2.11
C MET A 4 -53.07 -65.01 3.17
N ILE A 5 -53.68 -66.12 2.75
CA ILE A 5 -54.34 -67.08 3.66
C ILE A 5 -53.30 -67.93 4.41
N ARG A 6 -52.16 -68.23 3.77
CA ARG A 6 -51.04 -68.99 4.37
C ARG A 6 -50.22 -68.19 5.38
N MET A 7 -50.20 -66.87 5.29
CA MET A 7 -49.51 -65.97 6.23
C MET A 7 -50.35 -65.66 7.47
N SER A 8 -51.67 -65.94 7.43
CA SER A 8 -52.61 -65.63 8.50
C SER A 8 -52.25 -66.21 9.89
N PRO A 9 -51.84 -67.49 10.06
CA PRO A 9 -51.53 -68.03 11.39
C PRO A 9 -50.20 -67.51 11.99
N LEU A 10 -49.31 -66.95 11.18
CA LEU A 10 -48.07 -66.31 11.64
C LEU A 10 -48.30 -64.88 12.16
N ILE A 11 -49.34 -64.20 11.65
CA ILE A 11 -49.74 -62.84 12.04
C ILE A 11 -50.50 -62.84 13.39
N LEU A 12 -51.16 -63.94 13.75
CA LEU A 12 -51.89 -64.10 15.01
C LEU A 12 -50.99 -64.26 16.25
N ASN A 13 -49.70 -64.59 16.08
CA ASN A 13 -48.77 -64.72 17.20
C ASN A 13 -48.06 -63.38 17.49
N ARG A 14 -48.49 -62.71 18.57
CA ARG A 14 -48.00 -61.40 19.00
C ARG A 14 -46.47 -61.32 19.12
N ARG A 15 -45.79 -62.42 19.49
CA ARG A 15 -44.32 -62.45 19.61
C ARG A 15 -43.61 -62.37 18.25
N ILE A 16 -44.13 -63.08 17.25
CA ILE A 16 -43.57 -63.10 15.89
C ILE A 16 -43.77 -61.74 15.22
N PHE A 17 -44.92 -61.11 15.44
CA PHE A 17 -45.22 -59.78 14.90
C PHE A 17 -44.32 -58.67 15.49
N VAL A 18 -44.08 -58.70 16.81
CA VAL A 18 -43.15 -57.75 17.47
C VAL A 18 -41.72 -57.92 16.96
N LEU A 19 -41.25 -59.16 16.78
CA LEU A 19 -39.94 -59.45 16.19
C LEU A 19 -39.84 -58.96 14.74
N ALA A 20 -40.89 -59.11 13.94
CA ALA A 20 -40.93 -58.63 12.56
C ALA A 20 -40.87 -57.09 12.48
N ILE A 21 -41.62 -56.37 13.33
CA ILE A 21 -41.56 -54.91 13.42
C ILE A 21 -40.16 -54.46 13.85
N PHE A 22 -39.59 -55.09 14.88
CA PHE A 22 -38.26 -54.74 15.37
C PHE A 22 -37.19 -54.93 14.28
N ASN A 23 -37.20 -56.07 13.57
CA ASN A 23 -36.30 -56.32 12.45
C ASN A 23 -36.48 -55.34 11.30
N PHE A 24 -37.73 -54.93 11.02
CA PHE A 24 -38.01 -53.91 10.00
C PHE A 24 -37.44 -52.55 10.39
N ILE A 25 -37.65 -52.12 11.65
CA ILE A 25 -37.08 -50.86 12.17
C ILE A 25 -35.55 -50.90 12.15
N MET A 26 -34.94 -52.00 12.61
CA MET A 26 -33.49 -52.18 12.59
C MET A 26 -32.92 -52.17 11.16
N SER A 27 -33.63 -52.79 10.21
CA SER A 27 -33.24 -52.75 8.79
C SER A 27 -33.35 -51.35 8.22
N ALA A 28 -34.42 -50.62 8.53
CA ALA A 28 -34.59 -49.23 8.10
C ALA A 28 -33.49 -48.32 8.66
N LEU A 29 -33.15 -48.46 9.95
CA LEU A 29 -32.05 -47.72 10.57
C LEU A 29 -30.70 -48.04 9.92
N ASN A 30 -30.41 -49.32 9.64
CA ASN A 30 -29.18 -49.72 8.96
C ASN A 30 -29.09 -49.13 7.54
N ILE A 31 -30.20 -49.06 6.80
CA ILE A 31 -30.23 -48.42 5.47
C ILE A 31 -29.95 -46.93 5.59
N VAL A 32 -30.56 -46.23 6.55
CA VAL A 32 -30.31 -44.79 6.76
C VAL A 32 -28.85 -44.53 7.14
N LEU A 33 -28.28 -45.34 8.03
CA LEU A 33 -26.88 -45.24 8.42
C LEU A 33 -25.94 -45.51 7.25
N LEU A 34 -26.24 -46.51 6.42
CA LEU A 34 -25.47 -46.81 5.21
C LEU A 34 -25.50 -45.65 4.22
N LEU A 35 -26.67 -45.06 3.97
CA LEU A 35 -26.80 -43.88 3.11
C LEU A 35 -26.03 -42.68 3.67
N GLY A 36 -26.07 -42.46 4.99
CA GLY A 36 -25.28 -41.43 5.65
C GLY A 36 -23.77 -41.64 5.48
N LEU A 37 -23.30 -42.88 5.65
CA LEU A 37 -21.89 -43.23 5.44
C LEU A 37 -21.45 -43.00 3.99
N ILE A 38 -22.27 -43.41 3.01
CA ILE A 38 -22.01 -43.17 1.59
C ILE A 38 -21.92 -41.67 1.31
N ALA A 39 -22.85 -40.86 1.84
CA ALA A 39 -22.81 -39.42 1.67
C ALA A 39 -21.54 -38.78 2.26
N LEU A 40 -21.11 -39.22 3.43
CA LEU A 40 -19.85 -38.76 4.05
C LEU A 40 -18.63 -39.16 3.23
N ILE A 41 -18.59 -40.38 2.67
CA ILE A 41 -17.50 -40.83 1.80
C ILE A 41 -17.45 -39.98 0.53
N ILE A 42 -18.59 -39.71 -0.10
CA ILE A 42 -18.67 -38.85 -1.28
C ILE A 42 -18.16 -37.44 -0.93
N GLN A 43 -18.62 -36.86 0.18
CA GLN A 43 -18.19 -35.55 0.63
C GLN A 43 -16.68 -35.49 0.88
N PHE A 44 -16.12 -36.52 1.53
CA PHE A 44 -14.68 -36.64 1.74
C PHE A 44 -13.90 -36.76 0.44
N ALA A 45 -14.39 -37.55 -0.52
CA ALA A 45 -13.78 -37.69 -1.84
C ALA A 45 -13.81 -36.38 -2.63
N VAL A 46 -14.94 -35.65 -2.62
CA VAL A 46 -15.07 -34.34 -3.25
C VAL A 46 -14.12 -33.34 -2.61
N LEU A 47 -14.07 -33.27 -1.28
CA LEU A 47 -13.15 -32.37 -0.57
C LEU A 47 -11.68 -32.69 -0.85
N ASN A 48 -11.31 -33.97 -0.92
CA ASN A 48 -9.94 -34.35 -1.29
C ASN A 48 -9.63 -34.03 -2.75
N LEU A 49 -10.56 -34.24 -3.67
CA LEU A 49 -10.39 -33.88 -5.07
C LEU A 49 -10.27 -32.36 -5.23
N MET A 50 -11.16 -31.59 -4.61
CA MET A 50 -11.08 -30.13 -4.58
C MET A 50 -9.78 -29.67 -3.93
N ASN A 51 -9.35 -30.22 -2.81
CA ASN A 51 -8.05 -29.90 -2.22
C ASN A 51 -6.89 -30.25 -3.14
N THR A 52 -6.96 -31.36 -3.88
CA THR A 52 -5.91 -31.76 -4.84
C THR A 52 -5.88 -30.82 -6.04
N LEU A 53 -7.04 -30.40 -6.53
CA LEU A 53 -7.19 -29.44 -7.63
C LEU A 53 -6.83 -28.01 -7.18
N ASP A 54 -7.22 -27.57 -5.98
CA ASP A 54 -6.81 -26.29 -5.39
C ASP A 54 -5.36 -26.30 -4.92
N TYR A 55 -4.76 -27.46 -4.62
CA TYR A 55 -3.30 -27.59 -4.45
C TYR A 55 -2.55 -27.37 -5.76
N THR A 56 -3.21 -27.55 -6.91
CA THR A 56 -2.71 -27.04 -8.20
C THR A 56 -3.04 -25.58 -8.45
N GLY A 57 -3.68 -24.91 -7.48
CA GLY A 57 -3.98 -23.49 -7.49
C GLY A 57 -2.69 -22.68 -7.64
N GLU A 58 -2.40 -22.35 -8.90
CA GLU A 58 -1.25 -21.56 -9.26
C GLU A 58 -1.38 -20.21 -8.58
N ASN A 59 -0.34 -19.79 -7.86
CA ASN A 59 -0.30 -18.43 -7.33
C ASN A 59 1.00 -17.75 -7.76
N PRO A 60 0.95 -16.43 -7.97
CA PRO A 60 2.15 -15.65 -8.21
C PRO A 60 2.94 -15.47 -6.90
N CYS A 61 4.19 -15.03 -7.06
CA CYS A 61 4.93 -14.45 -5.96
C CYS A 61 4.22 -13.17 -5.51
N ILE A 62 3.74 -13.13 -4.26
CA ILE A 62 3.06 -11.96 -3.71
C ILE A 62 3.81 -11.53 -2.46
N PHE A 63 4.03 -10.23 -2.32
CA PHE A 63 4.66 -9.64 -1.14
C PHE A 63 4.18 -8.21 -0.99
N GLU A 64 4.35 -7.68 0.21
CA GLU A 64 4.06 -6.28 0.51
C GLU A 64 5.33 -5.61 1.03
N TYR A 65 5.44 -4.31 0.82
CA TYR A 65 6.49 -3.53 1.45
C TYR A 65 6.07 -3.08 2.85
N HIS A 66 7.05 -2.88 3.72
CA HIS A 66 6.84 -2.09 4.93
C HIS A 66 6.46 -0.64 4.59
N ASN A 67 5.95 0.06 5.60
CA ASN A 67 5.77 1.51 5.51
C ASN A 67 7.10 2.20 5.20
N TRP A 68 7.01 3.36 4.53
CA TRP A 68 8.17 4.19 4.24
C TRP A 68 8.93 4.55 5.51
N GLY A 69 10.25 4.36 5.47
CA GLY A 69 11.15 4.84 6.51
C GLY A 69 11.21 6.36 6.59
N LYS A 70 11.97 6.84 7.58
CA LYS A 70 12.26 8.28 7.70
C LYS A 70 13.09 8.73 6.50
N CYS A 71 12.88 9.98 6.10
CA CYS A 71 13.72 10.62 5.09
C CYS A 71 15.15 10.76 5.62
N SER A 72 16.16 10.50 4.79
CA SER A 72 17.58 10.55 5.17
C SER A 72 18.06 11.93 5.61
N GLY A 73 17.37 12.98 5.17
CA GLY A 73 17.64 14.37 5.52
C GLY A 73 16.37 15.18 5.51
N LYS A 74 16.38 16.33 6.17
CA LYS A 74 15.26 17.29 6.16
C LYS A 74 15.22 18.14 4.90
N CYS A 75 16.37 18.34 4.27
CA CYS A 75 16.60 19.19 3.10
C CYS A 75 17.98 18.81 2.52
N TRP A 76 18.38 19.43 1.41
CA TRP A 76 19.74 19.27 0.86
C TRP A 76 20.41 20.60 0.54
N ASN A 77 21.74 20.60 0.47
CA ASN A 77 22.57 21.77 0.16
C ASN A 77 23.31 21.68 -1.17
N SER A 78 23.21 20.55 -1.87
CA SER A 78 23.87 20.34 -3.15
C SER A 78 23.06 20.93 -4.31
N ASN A 79 23.75 21.27 -5.40
CA ASN A 79 23.09 21.60 -6.67
C ASN A 79 22.70 20.35 -7.45
N ARG A 80 23.16 19.15 -7.04
CA ARG A 80 22.82 17.90 -7.70
C ARG A 80 21.51 17.35 -7.18
N ILE A 81 20.60 17.04 -8.10
CA ILE A 81 19.29 16.41 -7.83
C ILE A 81 19.46 15.02 -7.18
N GLU A 82 20.55 14.32 -7.49
CA GLU A 82 20.88 12.99 -6.96
C GLU A 82 21.12 13.00 -5.45
N ASP A 83 21.56 14.13 -4.90
CA ASP A 83 21.87 14.32 -3.49
C ASP A 83 20.63 14.68 -2.65
N ARG A 84 19.44 14.68 -3.28
CA ARG A 84 18.18 14.90 -2.55
C ARG A 84 18.02 13.85 -1.47
N PRO A 85 17.42 14.19 -0.32
CA PRO A 85 17.11 13.22 0.70
C PRO A 85 16.21 12.12 0.13
N LYS A 86 16.43 10.91 0.62
CA LYS A 86 15.70 9.73 0.15
C LYS A 86 15.16 8.96 1.34
N ARG A 87 14.08 8.25 1.11
CA ARG A 87 13.52 7.32 2.09
C ARG A 87 13.42 5.95 1.46
N ILE A 88 13.64 4.96 2.30
CA ILE A 88 13.73 3.56 1.90
C ILE A 88 12.59 2.80 2.56
N ARG A 89 12.03 1.83 1.83
CA ARG A 89 11.16 0.80 2.41
C ARG A 89 11.65 -0.57 1.97
N TYR A 90 11.57 -1.53 2.88
CA TYR A 90 12.01 -2.90 2.65
C TYR A 90 10.79 -3.80 2.42
N VAL A 91 10.99 -4.89 1.69
CA VAL A 91 9.97 -5.94 1.58
C VAL A 91 9.66 -6.49 2.98
N ASN A 92 8.37 -6.65 3.29
CA ASN A 92 7.92 -7.29 4.50
C ASN A 92 8.05 -8.81 4.34
N ALA A 93 9.14 -9.37 4.86
CA ALA A 93 9.43 -10.80 4.73
C ALA A 93 8.32 -11.73 5.27
N LYS A 94 7.43 -11.23 6.15
CA LYS A 94 6.32 -12.01 6.71
C LYS A 94 5.13 -12.15 5.75
N THR A 95 5.01 -11.27 4.76
CA THR A 95 3.92 -11.29 3.78
C THR A 95 4.30 -11.98 2.48
N ILE A 96 5.54 -12.45 2.36
CA ILE A 96 6.01 -13.18 1.18
C ILE A 96 5.26 -14.50 1.06
N VAL A 97 4.49 -14.61 -0.01
CA VAL A 97 3.88 -15.85 -0.48
C VAL A 97 4.66 -16.30 -1.70
N ASN A 98 5.33 -17.45 -1.57
CA ASN A 98 6.07 -18.04 -2.68
C ASN A 98 5.12 -18.47 -3.80
N ALA A 99 5.57 -18.25 -5.04
CA ALA A 99 4.86 -18.74 -6.22
C ALA A 99 4.73 -20.26 -6.20
N ARG A 100 3.58 -20.76 -6.63
CA ARG A 100 3.26 -22.19 -6.76
C ARG A 100 2.71 -22.47 -8.15
N GLY A 101 3.01 -23.65 -8.68
CA GLY A 101 2.62 -24.05 -10.04
C GLY A 101 3.72 -23.80 -11.07
N ARG A 102 3.37 -23.87 -12.36
CA ARG A 102 4.33 -23.67 -13.47
C ARG A 102 4.07 -22.40 -14.28
N ARG A 103 2.91 -21.77 -14.11
CA ARG A 103 2.52 -20.54 -14.82
C ARG A 103 3.24 -19.28 -14.35
N PHE A 104 3.56 -19.19 -13.07
CA PHE A 104 4.17 -17.99 -12.48
C PHE A 104 5.64 -18.20 -12.16
N GLU A 105 6.45 -17.16 -12.36
CA GLU A 105 7.85 -17.18 -11.99
C GLU A 105 8.03 -17.24 -10.47
N GLY A 106 9.09 -17.93 -10.03
CA GLY A 106 9.46 -18.00 -8.62
C GLY A 106 9.77 -16.63 -8.03
N CYS A 107 9.60 -16.48 -6.72
CA CYS A 107 10.08 -15.29 -6.03
C CYS A 107 11.61 -15.15 -6.19
N PRO A 108 12.14 -13.93 -6.38
CA PRO A 108 13.58 -13.69 -6.40
C PRO A 108 14.27 -14.21 -5.12
N ALA A 109 15.46 -14.79 -5.26
CA ALA A 109 16.17 -15.42 -4.14
C ALA A 109 16.51 -14.43 -3.00
N ASN A 110 16.75 -13.17 -3.35
CA ASN A 110 17.09 -12.08 -2.44
C ASN A 110 15.88 -11.18 -2.09
N LEU A 111 14.64 -11.60 -2.40
CA LEU A 111 13.44 -10.78 -2.21
C LEU A 111 13.29 -10.23 -0.78
N ARG A 112 13.77 -10.94 0.23
CA ARG A 112 13.72 -10.50 1.63
C ARG A 112 14.56 -9.26 1.94
N ASN A 113 15.59 -9.02 1.14
CA ASN A 113 16.52 -7.90 1.29
C ASN A 113 16.27 -6.81 0.24
N GLU A 114 15.30 -7.01 -0.65
CA GLU A 114 14.90 -6.02 -1.63
C GLU A 114 14.32 -4.79 -0.92
N PHE A 115 14.59 -3.64 -1.52
CA PHE A 115 14.13 -2.36 -1.03
C PHE A 115 13.79 -1.43 -2.18
N GLU A 116 12.91 -0.50 -1.90
CA GLU A 116 12.64 0.62 -2.78
C GLU A 116 13.13 1.90 -2.15
N GLU A 117 13.67 2.77 -2.99
CA GLU A 117 14.19 4.07 -2.62
C GLU A 117 13.48 5.15 -3.44
N ILE A 118 12.96 6.17 -2.76
CA ILE A 118 12.34 7.32 -3.42
C ILE A 118 12.84 8.63 -2.83
N PRO A 119 12.89 9.72 -3.63
CA PRO A 119 13.21 11.04 -3.13
C PRO A 119 12.14 11.55 -2.16
N CYS A 120 12.57 12.34 -1.17
CA CYS A 120 11.72 13.01 -0.21
C CYS A 120 12.29 14.39 0.14
N ASN A 121 11.46 15.23 0.77
CA ASN A 121 11.84 16.59 1.19
C ASN A 121 12.45 17.43 0.07
N PHE A 122 11.68 17.68 -1.00
CA PHE A 122 12.03 18.36 -2.27
C PHE A 122 12.46 19.84 -2.16
N TYR A 123 12.89 20.33 -1.00
CA TYR A 123 13.40 21.69 -0.84
C TYR A 123 14.86 21.70 -0.40
N LYS A 124 15.63 22.67 -0.91
CA LYS A 124 16.98 22.96 -0.40
C LYS A 124 16.89 23.54 1.01
N CYS A 125 17.94 23.36 1.82
CA CYS A 125 17.94 23.87 3.19
C CYS A 125 17.91 25.39 3.21
N GLU A 126 17.32 25.97 4.25
CA GLU A 126 17.16 27.42 4.36
C GLU A 126 18.47 28.19 4.18
N ARG A 127 18.39 29.30 3.44
CA ARG A 127 19.44 30.31 3.34
C ARG A 127 18.90 31.61 3.94
N ASN A 128 19.72 32.28 4.73
CA ASN A 128 19.32 33.54 5.36
C ASN A 128 19.14 34.63 4.31
N LEU A 129 18.10 35.46 4.46
CA LEU A 129 17.86 36.61 3.59
C LEU A 129 19.04 37.59 3.60
N SER A 130 19.72 37.74 4.75
CA SER A 130 20.93 38.57 4.88
C SER A 130 22.10 38.17 3.98
N SER A 131 22.16 36.90 3.54
CA SER A 131 23.23 36.42 2.67
C SER A 131 23.09 36.85 1.21
N TYR A 132 21.91 37.31 0.81
CA TYR A 132 21.67 37.83 -0.54
C TYR A 132 22.14 39.28 -0.62
N SER A 133 22.94 39.62 -1.63
CA SER A 133 23.37 40.99 -1.88
C SER A 133 22.18 41.88 -2.22
N TRP A 134 22.35 43.18 -2.04
CA TRP A 134 21.38 44.15 -2.56
C TRP A 134 21.41 44.17 -4.08
N GLY A 135 20.25 44.38 -4.70
CA GLY A 135 20.17 44.67 -6.12
C GLY A 135 20.79 46.03 -6.44
N ASP A 136 21.30 46.15 -7.67
CA ASP A 136 21.96 47.37 -8.15
C ASP A 136 20.95 48.50 -8.47
N GLU A 137 19.69 48.14 -8.70
CA GLU A 137 18.63 49.08 -9.08
C GLU A 137 17.87 49.62 -7.85
N CYS A 138 17.59 50.92 -7.87
CA CYS A 138 16.78 51.62 -6.89
C CYS A 138 15.42 52.01 -7.49
N PHE A 139 14.35 51.71 -6.76
CA PHE A 139 12.96 51.94 -7.15
C PHE A 139 12.37 53.08 -6.32
N LEU A 140 11.61 53.98 -6.95
CA LEU A 140 10.92 55.06 -6.24
C LEU A 140 9.85 54.52 -5.29
N ASN A 141 9.75 55.08 -4.09
CA ASN A 141 8.66 54.75 -3.16
C ASN A 141 7.31 55.23 -3.70
N ASP A 142 7.30 56.42 -4.33
CA ASP A 142 6.13 57.06 -4.92
C ASP A 142 6.55 57.72 -6.24
N VAL A 143 6.06 57.17 -7.34
CA VAL A 143 6.36 57.66 -8.70
C VAL A 143 5.92 59.11 -8.88
N SER A 144 4.84 59.54 -8.21
CA SER A 144 4.30 60.90 -8.35
C SER A 144 5.16 61.96 -7.67
N LYS A 145 5.95 61.56 -6.66
CA LYS A 145 6.85 62.44 -5.90
C LYS A 145 8.29 62.37 -6.36
N GLY A 146 8.61 61.50 -7.33
CA GLY A 146 9.98 61.32 -7.81
C GLY A 146 10.97 61.06 -6.67
N LYS A 147 12.17 61.64 -6.77
CA LYS A 147 13.21 61.62 -5.72
C LYS A 147 12.77 62.14 -4.36
N GLU A 148 11.85 63.10 -4.30
CA GLU A 148 11.38 63.67 -3.03
C GLU A 148 10.62 62.66 -2.18
N GLY A 149 10.00 61.65 -2.82
CA GLY A 149 9.36 60.52 -2.15
C GLY A 149 10.35 59.48 -1.59
N GLY A 150 11.64 59.62 -1.90
CA GLY A 150 12.69 58.63 -1.58
C GLY A 150 12.63 57.39 -2.47
N CYS A 151 13.67 56.56 -2.38
CA CYS A 151 13.76 55.33 -3.13
C CYS A 151 14.34 54.19 -2.27
N TYR A 152 14.13 52.96 -2.71
CA TYR A 152 14.56 51.74 -2.03
C TYR A 152 15.15 50.75 -3.02
N ARG A 153 16.04 49.88 -2.55
CA ARG A 153 16.51 48.70 -3.28
C ARG A 153 16.03 47.43 -2.61
N ILE A 154 15.94 46.38 -3.41
CA ILE A 154 15.48 45.05 -2.99
C ILE A 154 16.67 44.10 -3.02
N ARG A 155 16.74 43.12 -2.11
CA ARG A 155 17.77 42.08 -2.19
C ARG A 155 17.66 41.27 -3.48
N ASN A 156 18.80 40.97 -4.09
CA ASN A 156 18.88 40.18 -5.31
C ASN A 156 18.71 38.68 -4.98
N ILE A 157 17.48 38.19 -5.13
CA ILE A 157 17.13 36.79 -4.93
C ILE A 157 17.00 36.16 -6.33
N SER A 158 17.94 35.29 -6.70
CA SER A 158 17.83 34.53 -7.94
C SER A 158 16.72 33.49 -7.84
N PHE A 159 15.96 33.36 -8.94
CA PHE A 159 14.97 32.30 -9.16
C PHE A 159 15.40 31.36 -10.30
N ASP A 160 16.69 31.34 -10.63
CA ASP A 160 17.24 30.40 -11.61
C ASP A 160 16.93 28.96 -11.21
N ASP A 161 16.88 28.04 -12.17
CA ASP A 161 16.39 26.67 -11.97
C ASP A 161 17.06 25.93 -10.80
N ASP A 162 18.31 26.26 -10.50
CA ASP A 162 19.04 25.72 -9.34
C ASP A 162 18.48 26.22 -7.99
N ASP A 163 18.00 27.46 -7.90
CA ASP A 163 17.56 28.11 -6.67
C ASP A 163 16.02 28.15 -6.51
N ARG A 164 15.24 27.67 -7.49
CA ARG A 164 13.76 27.59 -7.39
C ARG A 164 13.24 26.79 -6.19
N LEU A 165 14.04 25.87 -5.65
CA LEU A 165 13.69 25.03 -4.50
C LEU A 165 14.35 25.51 -3.19
N GLN A 166 15.01 26.67 -3.22
CA GLN A 166 15.70 27.27 -2.08
C GLN A 166 14.69 27.88 -1.10
N LEU A 167 14.66 27.37 0.13
CA LEU A 167 13.94 28.05 1.20
C LEU A 167 14.73 29.28 1.67
N ILE A 168 14.03 30.37 1.96
CA ILE A 168 14.63 31.61 2.45
C ILE A 168 14.13 31.85 3.86
N ARG A 169 15.07 32.03 4.80
CA ARG A 169 14.77 32.42 6.17
C ARG A 169 14.81 33.94 6.28
N ILE A 170 13.71 34.53 6.72
CA ILE A 170 13.59 35.98 6.91
C ILE A 170 14.25 36.37 8.23
N ASP A 171 15.51 36.81 8.17
CA ASP A 171 16.30 37.28 9.31
C ASP A 171 16.58 38.78 9.27
N THR A 172 16.26 39.46 8.17
CA THR A 172 16.50 40.89 7.95
C THR A 172 15.42 41.49 7.03
N HIS A 173 15.53 42.78 6.71
CA HIS A 173 14.63 43.45 5.77
C HIS A 173 14.94 43.06 4.32
N LEU A 174 13.87 42.87 3.54
CA LEU A 174 13.95 42.62 2.09
C LEU A 174 14.33 43.87 1.30
N THR A 175 14.04 45.04 1.86
CA THR A 175 14.29 46.34 1.25
C THR A 175 15.12 47.21 2.18
N GLU A 176 15.89 48.13 1.59
CA GLU A 176 16.55 49.20 2.32
C GLU A 176 16.53 50.50 1.51
N PRO A 177 16.56 51.67 2.17
CA PRO A 177 16.62 52.95 1.47
C PRO A 177 17.92 53.08 0.68
N CYS A 178 17.85 53.60 -0.54
CA CYS A 178 19.04 54.00 -1.26
C CYS A 178 19.46 55.44 -0.92
N ASN A 179 20.68 55.80 -1.28
CA ASN A 179 21.10 57.20 -1.28
C ASN A 179 20.36 57.97 -2.38
N MET A 180 20.05 59.25 -2.12
CA MET A 180 19.33 60.13 -3.06
C MET A 180 20.03 60.30 -4.42
N THR A 181 21.35 60.10 -4.48
CA THR A 181 22.14 60.15 -5.71
C THR A 181 21.88 58.96 -6.63
N ASP A 182 21.48 57.82 -6.07
CA ASP A 182 21.31 56.56 -6.77
C ASP A 182 19.85 56.35 -7.20
N CYS A 183 18.93 57.17 -6.68
CA CYS A 183 17.56 57.22 -7.17
C CYS A 183 17.56 57.77 -8.61
N SER A 184 17.17 56.95 -9.59
CA SER A 184 16.97 57.44 -10.96
C SER A 184 15.70 58.30 -11.04
N ASP A 185 15.78 59.44 -11.73
CA ASP A 185 14.61 60.27 -12.08
C ASP A 185 13.91 59.77 -13.37
N TYR A 186 14.50 58.80 -14.07
CA TYR A 186 14.05 58.42 -15.40
C TYR A 186 13.15 57.18 -15.37
N TRP A 187 11.88 57.42 -15.66
CA TRP A 187 10.92 56.48 -16.26
C TRP A 187 10.27 57.18 -17.45
#